data_AF-A0A3D6DWN9-F1
#
_entry.id   AF-A0A3D6DWN9-F1
#
_cell.length_a   1.000
_cell.length_b   1.000
_cell.length_c   1.000
_cell.angle_alpha   90.00
_cell.angle_beta   90.00
_cell.angle_gamma   90.00
#
_symmetry.space_group_name_H-M   'P 1'
#
loop_
_entity.id
_entity.type
_entity.pdbx_description
1 polymer ?
#
loop_
_entity_poly.entity_id
_entity_poly.type
_entity_poly.pdbx_seq_one_letter_code
_entity_poly.pdbx_strand_id
1 'polypeptide(L)'
;MPRARSSGAPASPDAEGDHSAASGDVKCDHDRQPAAAVILRSSMEALIAQLAVLQAAFAETTTRIAALEREVVLLRAENDALRADNDALRAENAALKAENARLRAENDALRAENAALRAEVEGLKRERDDLIKKVMGRTSERTKGDSGRDGPPSRAKNDEAARAARAANRDARRNACPVEEVLHPLPDADKVECSFCGSPNISPMPAEAPSEEYEYVPGRLIRRRHSREKACCKDCGTIHRAPAPTRIIDGAQYGPGFVARTVVSKLLDCLPFYRQAKIWARDGFHVSPATLMDLFHMAAGILKPLHGAMCALVAQADLVFADETTLKLQDRKKVGFVWTFICGEVTLYQFATGRSGKTPVDMLGESSGFLVVDGYSGYNHVCTPDKRVRAGCNAHARRKFVGDDDAGAKQVVDKYRVVWEVEREAVERGIAGTEAHLAMRRDRSRPALEAIKKWCDDHGGRYGPKEPVGKAITYFVNQWPYLIRFLDDVRIPPDNNLSERMLRLIALGRKNYLFVGNETAGQNLAVLMSIVTTCVQHDVDPQAYLTDVLLRVQTHPASDVRALLPDAWKEARASEEEAATA
;
A
#
# COMPACT_ATOMS: atom_id res chain seq x y z
N MET A 1 -7.30 15.29 -67.16
CA MET A 1 -7.29 16.36 -68.20
C MET A 1 -7.71 17.67 -67.55
N PRO A 2 -7.23 18.86 -67.94
CA PRO A 2 -6.16 19.26 -68.89
C PRO A 2 -4.95 19.94 -68.15
N ARG A 3 -3.68 19.85 -68.61
CA ARG A 3 -2.95 20.58 -69.69
C ARG A 3 -2.86 22.11 -69.54
N ALA A 4 -1.61 22.63 -69.40
CA ALA A 4 -0.96 23.69 -70.21
C ALA A 4 0.45 23.98 -69.60
N ARG A 5 1.56 23.69 -70.30
CA ARG A 5 2.40 24.61 -71.15
C ARG A 5 3.10 25.72 -70.32
N SER A 6 4.33 26.17 -70.54
CA SER A 6 5.54 25.87 -71.34
C SER A 6 6.35 27.19 -71.34
N SER A 7 7.69 27.14 -71.36
CA SER A 7 8.68 28.17 -71.79
C SER A 7 9.79 28.29 -70.75
N GLY A 8 11.07 28.42 -71.07
CA GLY A 8 11.81 28.46 -72.33
C GLY A 8 13.30 28.55 -71.97
N ALA A 9 14.17 27.93 -72.75
CA ALA A 9 15.62 28.21 -72.73
C ALA A 9 15.89 29.57 -73.41
N PRO A 10 17.09 30.19 -73.29
CA PRO A 10 18.18 29.76 -74.17
C PRO A 10 19.64 30.00 -73.70
N ALA A 11 20.55 29.36 -74.46
CA ALA A 11 21.85 29.84 -74.97
C ALA A 11 23.13 29.86 -74.11
N SER A 12 24.09 29.06 -74.58
CA SER A 12 25.55 29.14 -74.41
C SER A 12 26.16 30.40 -75.05
N PRO A 13 27.47 30.64 -74.84
CA PRO A 13 28.37 30.51 -75.98
C PRO A 13 29.74 29.88 -75.67
N ASP A 14 30.26 29.19 -76.70
CA ASP A 14 31.63 28.71 -76.85
C ASP A 14 32.62 29.85 -77.11
N ALA A 15 33.89 29.64 -76.74
CA ALA A 15 35.03 30.28 -77.39
C ALA A 15 36.26 29.36 -77.31
N GLU A 16 36.64 28.84 -78.48
CA GLU A 16 37.86 28.09 -78.77
C GLU A 16 39.12 28.97 -78.69
N GLY A 17 40.26 28.34 -78.41
CA GLY A 17 41.59 28.95 -78.50
C GLY A 17 42.65 27.86 -78.62
N ASP A 18 42.94 27.48 -79.85
CA ASP A 18 43.95 26.52 -80.29
C ASP A 18 45.34 27.18 -80.37
N HIS A 19 46.39 26.55 -79.83
CA HIS A 19 47.78 26.83 -80.22
C HIS A 19 48.67 25.59 -80.06
N SER A 20 49.33 25.29 -81.17
CA SER A 20 50.16 24.14 -81.48
C SER A 20 51.56 24.13 -80.84
N ALA A 21 52.01 22.91 -80.56
CA ALA A 21 53.35 22.34 -80.80
C ALA A 21 54.61 23.04 -80.25
N ALA A 22 55.27 22.34 -79.31
CA ALA A 22 56.72 22.20 -79.32
C ALA A 22 57.10 20.84 -78.68
N SER A 23 57.56 19.93 -79.53
CA SER A 23 58.24 18.68 -79.18
C SER A 23 59.58 18.97 -78.51
N GLY A 24 59.74 18.48 -77.28
CA GLY A 24 61.02 18.40 -76.60
C GLY A 24 61.07 17.09 -75.82
N ASP A 25 61.68 16.07 -76.43
CA ASP A 25 62.04 14.83 -75.76
C ASP A 25 63.00 15.12 -74.61
N VAL A 26 62.46 15.19 -73.39
CA VAL A 26 63.22 14.94 -72.17
C VAL A 26 62.80 13.57 -71.69
N LYS A 27 63.68 12.58 -71.89
CA LYS A 27 63.68 11.33 -71.12
C LYS A 27 63.86 11.70 -69.64
N CYS A 28 62.77 12.04 -68.96
CA CYS A 28 62.72 12.08 -67.50
C CYS A 28 62.41 10.67 -67.02
N ASP A 29 63.45 10.07 -66.47
CA ASP A 29 63.48 8.94 -65.54
C ASP A 29 62.14 8.75 -64.82
N HIS A 30 61.35 7.77 -65.26
CA HIS A 30 59.97 7.56 -64.80
C HIS A 30 59.86 6.90 -63.42
N ASP A 31 60.99 6.62 -62.74
CA ASP A 31 61.02 5.72 -61.59
C ASP A 31 61.55 6.32 -60.26
N ARG A 32 61.54 7.65 -60.10
CA ARG A 32 61.73 8.28 -58.79
C ARG A 32 60.71 9.37 -58.50
N GLN A 33 59.55 8.98 -57.99
CA GLN A 33 58.72 9.94 -57.25
C GLN A 33 59.55 10.45 -56.06
N PRO A 34 59.73 11.78 -55.89
CA PRO A 34 60.44 12.30 -54.73
C PRO A 34 59.68 11.86 -53.47
N ALA A 35 60.38 11.38 -52.44
CA ALA A 35 59.77 10.83 -51.21
C ALA A 35 58.68 11.72 -50.60
N ALA A 36 58.77 13.04 -50.80
CA ALA A 36 57.75 14.02 -50.42
C ALA A 36 56.37 13.79 -51.11
N ALA A 37 56.33 13.39 -52.38
CA ALA A 37 55.10 13.13 -53.13
C ALA A 37 54.38 11.86 -52.64
N VAL A 38 55.14 10.84 -52.24
CA VAL A 38 54.59 9.60 -51.66
C VAL A 38 53.97 9.89 -50.29
N ILE A 39 54.66 10.66 -49.44
CA ILE A 39 54.16 11.07 -48.12
C ILE A 39 52.90 11.93 -48.24
N LEU A 40 52.86 12.87 -49.19
CA LEU A 40 51.69 13.71 -49.41
C LEU A 40 50.48 12.87 -49.85
N ARG A 41 50.69 11.90 -50.74
CA ARG A 41 49.65 10.98 -51.20
C ARG A 41 49.11 10.12 -50.07
N SER A 42 49.98 9.53 -49.24
CA SER A 42 49.55 8.75 -48.07
C SER A 42 48.77 9.58 -47.04
N SER A 43 49.19 10.83 -46.81
CA SER A 43 48.48 11.75 -45.91
C SER A 43 47.11 12.15 -46.47
N MET A 44 47.02 12.34 -47.78
CA MET A 44 45.76 12.66 -48.45
C MET A 44 44.80 11.47 -48.43
N GLU A 45 45.28 10.25 -48.64
CA GLU A 45 44.48 9.01 -48.51
C GLU A 45 43.98 8.81 -47.08
N ALA A 46 44.81 9.09 -46.07
CA ALA A 46 44.40 9.04 -44.66
C ALA A 46 43.31 10.07 -44.32
N LEU A 47 43.43 11.30 -44.85
CA LEU A 47 42.40 12.34 -44.70
C LEU A 47 41.09 11.95 -45.39
N ILE A 48 41.15 11.37 -46.59
CA ILE A 48 39.96 10.87 -47.31
C ILE A 48 39.27 9.76 -46.49
N ALA A 49 40.03 8.83 -45.92
CA ALA A 49 39.49 7.78 -45.06
C ALA A 49 38.82 8.35 -43.80
N GLN A 50 39.44 9.33 -43.14
CA GLN A 50 38.83 10.02 -41.99
C GLN A 50 37.55 10.77 -42.37
N LEU A 51 37.54 11.42 -43.53
CA LEU A 51 36.36 12.12 -44.04
C LEU A 51 35.19 11.14 -44.30
N ALA A 52 35.48 9.97 -44.86
CA ALA A 52 34.49 8.92 -45.09
C ALA A 52 33.88 8.39 -43.78
N VAL A 53 34.71 8.20 -42.74
CA VAL A 53 34.23 7.80 -41.40
C VAL A 53 33.33 8.87 -40.78
N LEU A 54 33.70 10.14 -40.88
CA LEU A 54 32.88 11.26 -40.40
C LEU A 54 31.56 11.38 -41.15
N GLN A 55 31.56 11.17 -42.47
CA GLN A 55 30.34 11.17 -43.28
C GLN A 55 29.40 10.02 -42.88
N ALA A 56 29.93 8.83 -42.60
CA ALA A 56 29.13 7.71 -42.12
C ALA A 56 28.51 7.99 -40.74
N ALA A 57 29.29 8.55 -39.80
CA ALA A 57 28.80 8.94 -38.48
C ALA A 57 27.73 10.06 -38.56
N PHE A 58 27.90 11.02 -39.47
CA PHE A 58 26.91 12.07 -39.72
C PHE A 58 25.60 11.50 -40.29
N ALA A 59 25.67 10.52 -41.20
CA ALA A 59 24.49 9.86 -41.74
C ALA A 59 23.73 9.05 -40.66
N GLU A 60 24.45 8.34 -39.80
CA GLU A 60 23.86 7.59 -38.68
C GLU A 60 23.15 8.52 -37.68
N THR A 61 23.83 9.60 -37.27
CA THR A 61 23.25 10.60 -36.36
C THR A 61 22.03 11.28 -36.94
N THR A 62 22.04 11.63 -38.23
CA THR A 62 20.88 12.20 -38.94
C THR A 62 19.70 11.22 -38.92
N THR A 63 19.95 9.93 -39.13
CA THR A 63 18.93 8.89 -39.09
C THR A 63 18.34 8.74 -37.68
N ARG A 64 19.18 8.82 -36.64
CA ARG A 64 18.77 8.77 -35.23
C ARG A 64 17.95 10.00 -34.82
N ILE A 65 18.33 11.19 -35.27
CA ILE A 65 17.55 12.42 -35.05
C ILE A 65 16.16 12.28 -35.68
N ALA A 66 16.06 11.83 -36.93
CA ALA A 66 14.78 11.62 -37.59
C ALA A 66 13.90 10.56 -36.89
N ALA A 67 14.49 9.55 -36.27
CA ALA A 67 13.76 8.57 -35.47
C ALA A 67 13.22 9.18 -34.17
N LEU A 68 14.03 9.96 -33.45
CA LEU A 68 13.63 10.65 -32.23
C LEU A 68 12.55 11.70 -32.50
N GLU A 69 12.63 12.42 -33.61
CA GLU A 69 11.59 13.39 -34.00
C GLU A 69 10.22 12.71 -34.21
N ARG A 70 10.20 11.52 -34.84
CA ARG A 70 8.96 10.73 -34.99
C ARG A 70 8.41 10.28 -33.64
N GLU A 71 9.28 9.83 -32.74
CA GLU A 71 8.88 9.41 -31.39
C GLU A 71 8.30 10.57 -30.58
N VAL A 72 8.92 11.76 -30.65
CA VAL A 72 8.41 12.98 -29.98
C VAL A 72 7.03 13.36 -30.49
N VAL A 73 6.77 13.22 -31.80
CA VAL A 73 5.44 13.49 -32.37
C VAL A 73 4.39 12.51 -31.84
N LEU A 74 4.73 11.22 -31.76
CA LEU A 74 3.83 10.20 -31.20
C LEU A 74 3.53 10.45 -29.72
N LEU A 75 4.56 10.73 -28.92
CA LEU A 75 4.42 11.01 -27.49
C LEU A 75 3.62 12.29 -27.22
N ARG A 76 3.71 13.29 -28.11
CA ARG A 76 2.86 14.50 -28.03
C ARG A 76 1.39 14.17 -28.30
N ALA A 77 1.11 13.39 -29.34
CA ALA A 77 -0.25 12.96 -29.65
C ALA A 77 -0.87 12.13 -28.51
N GLU A 78 -0.09 11.23 -27.91
CA GLU A 78 -0.52 10.45 -26.73
C GLU A 78 -0.76 11.35 -25.51
N ASN A 79 0.11 12.33 -25.26
CA ASN A 79 -0.11 13.30 -24.18
C ASN A 79 -1.38 14.13 -24.38
N ASP A 80 -1.68 14.55 -25.61
CA ASP A 80 -2.88 15.31 -25.92
C ASP A 80 -4.14 14.46 -25.73
N ALA A 81 -4.11 13.18 -26.13
CA ALA A 81 -5.19 12.22 -25.86
C ALA A 81 -5.41 12.02 -24.35
N LEU A 82 -4.34 11.80 -23.59
CA LEU A 82 -4.41 11.65 -22.13
C LEU A 82 -4.92 12.91 -21.42
N ARG A 83 -4.61 14.09 -21.94
CA ARG A 83 -5.15 15.36 -21.42
C ARG A 83 -6.65 15.47 -21.66
N ALA A 84 -7.11 15.13 -22.86
CA ALA A 84 -8.54 15.11 -23.19
C ALA A 84 -9.31 14.14 -22.29
N ASP A 85 -8.78 12.94 -22.06
CA ASP A 85 -9.37 11.96 -21.13
C ASP A 85 -9.38 12.48 -19.70
N ASN A 86 -8.32 13.16 -19.25
CA ASN A 86 -8.27 13.74 -17.90
C ASN A 86 -9.35 14.81 -17.71
N ASP A 87 -9.55 15.66 -18.72
CA ASP A 87 -10.56 16.71 -18.68
C ASP A 87 -11.99 16.14 -18.72
N ALA A 88 -12.22 15.08 -19.50
CA ALA A 88 -13.49 14.33 -19.49
C ALA A 88 -13.77 13.72 -18.10
N LEU A 89 -12.78 13.06 -17.50
CA LEU A 89 -12.91 12.50 -16.15
C LEU A 89 -13.12 13.57 -15.08
N ARG A 90 -12.53 14.76 -15.23
CA ARG A 90 -12.77 15.89 -14.32
C ARG A 90 -14.21 16.41 -14.44
N ALA A 91 -14.73 16.51 -15.65
CA ALA A 91 -16.12 16.90 -15.88
C ALA A 91 -17.10 15.89 -15.27
N GLU A 92 -16.86 14.59 -15.46
CA GLU A 92 -17.66 13.53 -14.85
C GLU A 92 -17.59 13.59 -13.30
N ASN A 93 -16.40 13.78 -12.74
CA ASN A 93 -16.24 13.95 -11.30
C ASN A 93 -16.96 15.18 -10.75
N ALA A 94 -17.02 16.28 -11.50
CA ALA A 94 -17.77 17.46 -11.12
C ALA A 94 -19.28 17.17 -11.12
N ALA A 95 -19.79 16.47 -12.13
CA ALA A 95 -21.19 16.05 -12.21
C ALA A 95 -21.58 15.12 -11.03
N LEU A 96 -20.77 14.09 -10.76
CA LEU A 96 -21.00 13.17 -9.63
C LEU A 96 -20.95 13.87 -8.27
N LYS A 97 -20.11 14.90 -8.11
CA LYS A 97 -20.07 15.72 -6.89
C LYS A 97 -21.34 16.55 -6.73
N ALA A 98 -21.83 17.15 -7.81
CA ALA A 98 -23.09 17.90 -7.80
C ALA A 98 -24.28 16.98 -7.44
N GLU A 99 -24.33 15.79 -8.03
CA GLU A 99 -25.36 14.80 -7.70
C GLU A 99 -25.28 14.34 -6.23
N ASN A 100 -24.07 14.09 -5.71
CA ASN A 100 -23.88 13.76 -4.30
C ASN A 100 -24.33 14.89 -3.37
N ALA A 101 -24.09 16.15 -3.74
CA ALA A 101 -24.56 17.28 -2.97
C ALA A 101 -26.10 17.33 -2.94
N ARG A 102 -26.76 17.09 -4.09
CA ARG A 102 -28.23 17.00 -4.18
C ARG A 102 -28.78 15.89 -3.30
N LEU A 103 -28.25 14.67 -3.42
CA LEU A 103 -28.71 13.52 -2.63
C LEU A 103 -28.51 13.72 -1.12
N ARG A 104 -27.47 14.45 -0.70
CA ARG A 104 -27.26 14.81 0.71
C ARG A 104 -28.31 15.80 1.20
N ALA A 105 -28.60 16.84 0.42
CA ALA A 105 -29.64 17.81 0.76
C ALA A 105 -31.02 17.12 0.89
N GLU A 106 -31.34 16.21 -0.02
CA GLU A 106 -32.55 15.40 0.04
C GLU A 106 -32.58 14.49 1.28
N ASN A 107 -31.46 13.84 1.62
CA ASN A 107 -31.40 12.99 2.81
C ASN A 107 -31.58 13.80 4.11
N ASP A 108 -31.03 15.00 4.16
CA ASP A 108 -31.17 15.88 5.32
C ASP A 108 -32.60 16.42 5.45
N ALA A 109 -33.27 16.73 4.33
CA ALA A 109 -34.69 17.08 4.31
C ALA A 109 -35.58 15.93 4.81
N LEU A 110 -35.39 14.70 4.29
CA LEU A 110 -36.13 13.52 4.73
C LEU A 110 -35.89 13.19 6.22
N ARG A 111 -34.71 13.49 6.75
CA ARG A 111 -34.42 13.34 8.18
C ARG A 111 -35.14 14.36 9.04
N ALA A 112 -35.20 15.62 8.59
CA ALA A 112 -35.96 16.66 9.27
C ALA A 112 -37.45 16.31 9.32
N GLU A 113 -38.01 15.84 8.21
CA GLU A 113 -39.39 15.35 8.12
C GLU A 113 -39.64 14.16 9.06
N ASN A 114 -38.76 13.15 9.06
CA ASN A 114 -38.85 12.02 9.98
C ASN A 114 -38.78 12.44 11.46
N ALA A 115 -37.97 13.45 11.79
CA ALA A 115 -37.89 13.98 13.14
C ALA A 115 -39.18 14.69 13.55
N ALA A 116 -39.79 15.47 12.65
CA ALA A 116 -41.07 16.13 12.88
C ALA A 116 -42.20 15.11 13.10
N LEU A 117 -42.33 14.11 12.22
CA LEU A 117 -43.33 13.05 12.34
C LEU A 117 -43.17 12.24 13.64
N ARG A 118 -41.92 11.99 14.08
CA ARG A 118 -41.68 11.32 15.37
C ARG A 118 -42.12 12.17 16.56
N ALA A 119 -41.88 13.48 16.51
CA ALA A 119 -42.32 14.40 17.56
C ALA A 119 -43.85 14.47 17.64
N GLU A 120 -44.52 14.49 16.48
CA GLU A 120 -45.98 14.44 16.38
C GLU A 120 -46.56 13.13 16.95
N VAL A 121 -45.99 11.98 16.57
CA VAL A 121 -46.39 10.68 17.10
C VAL A 121 -46.23 10.61 18.62
N GLU A 122 -45.14 11.15 19.17
CA GLU A 122 -44.94 11.21 20.62
C GLU A 122 -45.93 12.17 21.30
N GLY A 123 -46.27 13.29 20.66
CA GLY A 123 -47.33 14.20 21.11
C GLY A 123 -48.69 13.49 21.20
N LEU A 124 -49.11 12.83 20.11
CA LEU A 124 -50.36 12.07 20.04
C LEU A 124 -50.39 10.90 21.03
N LYS A 125 -49.26 10.25 21.30
CA LYS A 125 -49.18 9.21 22.35
C LYS A 125 -49.40 9.78 23.74
N ARG A 126 -48.82 10.94 24.06
CA ARG A 126 -49.03 11.60 25.36
C ARG A 126 -50.49 12.01 25.53
N GLU A 127 -51.08 12.59 24.50
CA GLU A 127 -52.50 12.96 24.50
C GLU A 127 -53.40 11.74 24.70
N ARG A 128 -53.12 10.64 23.99
CA ARG A 128 -53.79 9.35 24.19
C ARG A 128 -53.65 8.86 25.63
N ASP A 129 -52.45 8.89 26.19
CA ASP A 129 -52.19 8.39 27.55
C ASP A 129 -52.89 9.25 28.62
N ASP A 130 -52.98 10.56 28.40
CA ASP A 130 -53.72 11.48 29.26
C ASP A 130 -55.23 11.29 29.12
N LEU A 131 -55.74 11.03 27.91
CA LEU A 131 -57.13 10.65 27.69
C LEU A 131 -57.45 9.30 28.34
N ILE A 132 -56.57 8.30 28.24
CA ILE A 132 -56.72 7.02 28.93
C ILE A 132 -56.80 7.22 30.45
N LYS A 133 -55.94 8.08 31.04
CA LYS A 133 -56.00 8.40 32.47
C LYS A 133 -57.27 9.17 32.88
N LYS A 134 -57.83 10.01 31.99
CA LYS A 134 -59.07 10.75 32.24
C LYS A 134 -60.32 9.86 32.10
N VAL A 135 -60.29 8.89 31.19
CA VAL A 135 -61.38 7.93 30.97
C VAL A 135 -61.36 6.81 32.03
N MET A 136 -60.18 6.43 32.54
CA MET A 136 -59.99 5.35 33.52
C MET A 136 -59.53 5.93 34.86
N GLY A 137 -60.46 6.48 35.66
CA GLY A 137 -60.18 6.96 37.03
C GLY A 137 -59.74 5.85 38.02
N ARG A 138 -59.19 6.26 39.18
CA ARG A 138 -58.68 5.34 40.23
C ARG A 138 -59.76 4.38 40.77
N THR A 139 -59.32 3.14 40.97
CA THR A 139 -59.87 2.02 41.78
C THR A 139 -60.77 0.99 41.07
N SER A 140 -60.32 -0.27 41.19
CA SER A 140 -61.06 -1.54 41.26
C SER A 140 -62.44 -1.65 40.60
N GLU A 141 -62.54 -2.49 39.58
CA GLU A 141 -63.59 -3.52 39.45
C GLU A 141 -63.24 -4.50 38.32
N ARG A 142 -63.45 -5.80 38.56
CA ARG A 142 -63.23 -6.90 37.58
C ARG A 142 -64.33 -6.89 36.54
N THR A 143 -64.00 -7.21 35.28
CA THR A 143 -64.86 -8.09 34.47
C THR A 143 -64.06 -8.81 33.38
N LYS A 144 -64.39 -10.10 33.20
CA LYS A 144 -63.93 -10.97 32.11
C LYS A 144 -64.62 -10.56 30.81
N GLY A 145 -63.92 -10.72 29.68
CA GLY A 145 -64.57 -10.93 28.38
C GLY A 145 -64.07 -10.05 27.24
N ASP A 146 -63.14 -10.63 26.47
CA ASP A 146 -63.05 -10.63 25.01
C ASP A 146 -63.36 -9.35 24.20
N SER A 147 -62.33 -8.80 23.56
CA SER A 147 -62.43 -8.43 22.13
C SER A 147 -61.03 -8.34 21.52
N GLY A 148 -60.82 -9.18 20.50
CA GLY A 148 -59.59 -9.26 19.73
C GLY A 148 -59.16 -7.94 19.10
N ARG A 149 -57.88 -7.64 19.25
CA ARG A 149 -57.11 -6.82 18.31
C ARG A 149 -55.73 -7.46 18.23
N ASP A 150 -55.38 -7.92 17.04
CA ASP A 150 -54.05 -8.42 16.70
C ASP A 150 -52.99 -7.38 17.10
N GLY A 151 -52.32 -7.65 18.21
CA GLY A 151 -51.12 -6.92 18.59
C GLY A 151 -50.00 -7.22 17.59
N PRO A 152 -49.03 -6.30 17.42
CA PRO A 152 -47.82 -6.59 16.65
C PRO A 152 -47.18 -7.89 17.17
N PRO A 153 -46.61 -8.74 16.29
CA PRO A 153 -46.19 -10.08 16.66
C PRO A 153 -45.25 -10.05 17.87
N SER A 154 -45.51 -10.96 18.82
CA SER A 154 -44.77 -11.04 20.06
C SER A 154 -43.27 -11.19 19.80
N ARG A 155 -42.45 -10.61 20.68
CA ARG A 155 -40.99 -10.70 20.68
C ARG A 155 -40.47 -12.15 20.51
N ALA A 156 -41.24 -13.13 21.00
CA ALA A 156 -40.99 -14.56 20.86
C ALA A 156 -41.11 -15.10 19.40
N LYS A 157 -42.07 -14.62 18.60
CA LYS A 157 -42.18 -15.00 17.17
C LYS A 157 -41.02 -14.46 16.34
N ASN A 158 -40.51 -13.27 16.67
CA ASN A 158 -39.30 -12.72 16.03
C ASN A 158 -38.04 -13.50 16.42
N ASP A 159 -37.96 -14.00 17.66
CA ASP A 159 -36.84 -14.82 18.12
C ASP A 159 -36.84 -16.22 17.48
N GLU A 160 -38.00 -16.81 17.25
CA GLU A 160 -38.13 -18.13 16.60
C GLU A 160 -37.82 -18.06 15.10
N ALA A 161 -38.32 -17.05 14.39
CA ALA A 161 -37.94 -16.78 13.01
C ALA A 161 -36.43 -16.50 12.87
N ALA A 162 -35.83 -15.77 13.81
CA ALA A 162 -34.38 -15.54 13.83
C ALA A 162 -33.59 -16.83 14.10
N ARG A 163 -34.09 -17.73 14.96
CA ARG A 163 -33.46 -19.06 15.18
C ARG A 163 -33.55 -19.94 13.95
N ALA A 164 -34.70 -19.98 13.29
CA ALA A 164 -34.90 -20.73 12.05
C ALA A 164 -33.97 -20.22 10.93
N ALA A 165 -33.85 -18.89 10.76
CA ALA A 165 -32.93 -18.29 9.80
C ALA A 165 -31.45 -18.59 10.12
N ARG A 166 -31.07 -18.64 11.41
CA ARG A 166 -29.72 -19.06 11.83
C ARG A 166 -29.46 -20.54 11.54
N ALA A 167 -30.45 -21.41 11.76
CA ALA A 167 -30.35 -22.83 11.45
C ALA A 167 -30.19 -23.06 9.93
N ALA A 168 -31.04 -22.41 9.12
CA ALA A 168 -30.96 -22.48 7.66
C ALA A 168 -29.60 -21.97 7.12
N ASN A 169 -29.07 -20.87 7.66
CA ASN A 169 -27.72 -20.40 7.30
C ASN A 169 -26.63 -21.41 7.67
N ARG A 170 -26.77 -22.10 8.82
CA ARG A 170 -25.81 -23.11 9.26
C ARG A 170 -25.80 -24.31 8.32
N ASP A 171 -26.98 -24.77 7.90
CA ASP A 171 -27.12 -25.87 6.95
C ASP A 171 -26.63 -25.48 5.55
N ALA A 172 -26.92 -24.25 5.09
CA ALA A 172 -26.41 -23.74 3.82
C ALA A 172 -24.88 -23.74 3.79
N ARG A 173 -24.22 -23.30 4.86
CA ARG A 173 -22.74 -23.33 4.99
C ARG A 173 -22.20 -24.75 4.97
N ARG A 174 -22.86 -25.67 5.68
CA ARG A 174 -22.46 -27.08 5.78
C ARG A 174 -22.47 -27.76 4.41
N ASN A 175 -23.44 -27.40 3.57
CA ASN A 175 -23.67 -28.04 2.28
C ASN A 175 -22.92 -27.37 1.11
N ALA A 176 -22.48 -26.11 1.26
CA ALA A 176 -21.80 -25.36 0.20
C ALA A 176 -20.32 -25.72 0.00
N CYS A 177 -19.67 -26.33 1.01
CA CYS A 177 -18.22 -26.57 0.99
C CYS A 177 -17.89 -28.05 0.77
N PRO A 178 -16.95 -28.38 -0.14
CA PRO A 178 -16.33 -29.70 -0.18
C PRO A 178 -15.78 -30.10 1.19
N VAL A 179 -15.93 -31.38 1.53
CA VAL A 179 -15.48 -31.93 2.81
C VAL A 179 -14.09 -32.53 2.67
N GLU A 180 -13.21 -32.16 3.57
CA GLU A 180 -11.88 -32.78 3.73
C GLU A 180 -11.86 -33.52 5.07
N GLU A 181 -11.77 -34.85 5.03
CA GLU A 181 -11.65 -35.67 6.23
C GLU A 181 -10.17 -35.75 6.64
N VAL A 182 -9.88 -35.35 7.87
CA VAL A 182 -8.54 -35.43 8.46
C VAL A 182 -8.62 -36.35 9.67
N LEU A 183 -8.01 -37.53 9.54
CA LEU A 183 -7.85 -38.47 10.64
C LEU A 183 -6.59 -38.12 11.43
N HIS A 184 -6.76 -37.89 12.73
CA HIS A 184 -5.67 -37.74 13.68
C HIS A 184 -5.42 -39.10 14.32
N PRO A 185 -4.34 -39.80 13.94
CA PRO A 185 -4.02 -41.07 14.53
C PRO A 185 -3.54 -40.88 15.97
N LEU A 186 -3.64 -41.94 16.76
CA LEU A 186 -2.92 -41.98 18.04
C LEU A 186 -1.41 -41.83 17.75
N PRO A 187 -0.69 -40.90 18.41
CA PRO A 187 0.76 -40.85 18.31
C PRO A 187 1.31 -42.21 18.71
N ASP A 188 2.15 -42.81 17.86
CA ASP A 188 2.69 -44.16 18.02
C ASP A 188 1.63 -45.28 17.89
N ALA A 189 1.30 -45.68 16.66
CA ALA A 189 0.74 -47.02 16.39
C ALA A 189 1.64 -48.18 16.92
N ASP A 190 2.79 -47.86 17.52
CA ASP A 190 3.78 -48.77 18.11
C ASP A 190 3.89 -48.73 19.65
N LYS A 191 3.17 -47.88 20.39
CA LYS A 191 3.06 -48.08 21.85
C LYS A 191 1.86 -48.96 22.14
N VAL A 192 2.06 -50.25 21.86
CA VAL A 192 1.15 -51.36 22.20
C VAL A 192 0.73 -51.29 23.67
N GLU A 193 1.54 -50.63 24.51
CA GLU A 193 1.41 -50.55 25.96
C GLU A 193 0.65 -49.30 26.48
N CYS A 194 -0.21 -49.52 27.46
CA CYS A 194 -0.96 -48.47 28.13
C CYS A 194 -0.04 -47.53 28.91
N SER A 195 -0.13 -46.21 28.65
CA SER A 195 0.64 -45.17 29.36
C SER A 195 0.40 -45.09 30.87
N PHE A 196 -0.58 -45.80 31.43
CA PHE A 196 -0.87 -45.84 32.85
C PHE A 196 -0.37 -47.14 33.52
N CYS A 197 -0.66 -48.31 32.94
CA CYS A 197 -0.33 -49.61 33.56
C CYS A 197 0.70 -50.46 32.79
N GLY A 198 1.16 -50.02 31.62
CA GLY A 198 2.10 -50.75 30.76
C GLY A 198 1.51 -51.95 30.02
N SER A 199 0.19 -52.21 30.12
CA SER A 199 -0.42 -53.37 29.47
C SER A 199 -0.46 -53.24 27.94
N PRO A 200 -0.10 -54.30 27.18
CA PRO A 200 -0.23 -54.31 25.73
C PRO A 200 -1.69 -54.44 25.22
N ASN A 201 -2.65 -54.60 26.14
CA ASN A 201 -4.04 -54.97 25.81
C ASN A 201 -4.90 -53.73 25.48
N ILE A 202 -4.54 -53.03 24.41
CA ILE A 202 -5.25 -51.84 23.93
C ILE A 202 -6.19 -52.23 22.79
N SER A 203 -7.46 -51.82 22.88
CA SER A 203 -8.43 -52.02 21.79
C SER A 203 -8.95 -50.70 21.23
N PRO A 204 -9.14 -50.59 19.90
CA PRO A 204 -9.76 -49.42 19.28
C PRO A 204 -11.16 -49.15 19.85
N MET A 205 -11.50 -47.87 19.95
CA MET A 205 -12.83 -47.40 20.27
C MET A 205 -13.42 -46.64 19.08
N PRO A 206 -14.76 -46.53 18.99
CA PRO A 206 -15.38 -45.60 18.06
C PRO A 206 -14.81 -44.19 18.23
N ALA A 207 -14.47 -43.56 17.11
CA ALA A 207 -14.00 -42.18 17.10
C ALA A 207 -15.05 -41.24 17.70
N GLU A 208 -14.59 -40.15 18.33
CA GLU A 208 -15.47 -39.07 18.75
C GLU A 208 -16.16 -38.43 17.54
N ALA A 209 -17.30 -37.77 17.79
CA ALA A 209 -17.95 -36.98 16.75
C ALA A 209 -16.94 -35.96 16.18
N PRO A 210 -16.73 -35.93 14.85
CA PRO A 210 -15.68 -35.14 14.26
C PRO A 210 -15.90 -33.65 14.54
N SER A 211 -14.82 -32.97 14.87
CA SER A 211 -14.84 -31.52 15.02
C SER A 211 -14.69 -30.88 13.64
N GLU A 212 -15.48 -29.84 13.35
CA GLU A 212 -15.48 -29.21 12.02
C GLU A 212 -14.84 -27.82 12.08
N GLU A 213 -14.20 -27.42 10.99
CA GLU A 213 -13.76 -26.04 10.73
C GLU A 213 -13.92 -25.69 9.25
N TYR A 214 -14.14 -24.41 8.97
CA TYR A 214 -14.12 -23.88 7.62
C TYR A 214 -12.75 -23.29 7.31
N GLU A 215 -12.09 -23.84 6.30
CA GLU A 215 -10.73 -23.45 5.93
C GLU A 215 -10.68 -22.91 4.50
N TYR A 216 -9.94 -21.83 4.31
CA TYR A 216 -9.62 -21.33 2.99
C TYR A 216 -8.26 -21.87 2.56
N VAL A 217 -8.28 -22.73 1.56
CA VAL A 217 -7.10 -23.11 0.78
C VAL A 217 -7.09 -22.20 -0.43
N PRO A 218 -5.96 -21.59 -0.85
CA PRO A 218 -5.93 -20.70 -2.01
C PRO A 218 -6.75 -21.23 -3.19
N GLY A 219 -7.78 -20.47 -3.57
CA GLY A 219 -8.72 -20.82 -4.64
C GLY A 219 -9.97 -21.62 -4.26
N ARG A 220 -10.09 -22.17 -3.04
CA ARG A 220 -11.30 -22.91 -2.60
C ARG A 220 -11.56 -22.85 -1.10
N LEU A 221 -12.83 -22.81 -0.73
CA LEU A 221 -13.28 -22.97 0.65
C LEU A 221 -13.64 -24.43 0.91
N ILE A 222 -13.10 -25.01 1.99
CA ILE A 222 -13.38 -26.40 2.39
C ILE A 222 -13.95 -26.43 3.81
N ARG A 223 -14.68 -27.51 4.10
CA ARG A 223 -15.08 -27.88 5.45
C ARG A 223 -14.20 -29.04 5.91
N ARG A 224 -13.23 -28.76 6.75
CA ARG A 224 -12.32 -29.78 7.29
C ARG A 224 -12.97 -30.45 8.50
N ARG A 225 -13.10 -31.77 8.44
CA ARG A 225 -13.67 -32.62 9.50
C ARG A 225 -12.53 -33.39 10.14
N HIS A 226 -12.24 -33.08 11.39
CA HIS A 226 -11.19 -33.73 12.15
C HIS A 226 -11.76 -34.86 12.99
N SER A 227 -11.39 -36.08 12.64
CA SER A 227 -11.70 -37.30 13.37
C SER A 227 -10.49 -37.71 14.22
N ARG A 228 -10.70 -38.02 15.49
CA ARG A 228 -9.61 -38.40 16.40
C ARG A 228 -9.75 -39.86 16.78
N GLU A 229 -8.69 -40.63 16.61
CA GLU A 229 -8.65 -42.01 17.07
C GLU A 229 -8.69 -42.09 18.60
N LYS A 230 -9.34 -43.15 19.07
CA LYS A 230 -9.50 -43.45 20.49
C LYS A 230 -9.26 -44.94 20.70
N ALA A 231 -8.67 -45.26 21.85
CA ALA A 231 -8.47 -46.63 22.27
C ALA A 231 -8.66 -46.75 23.78
N CYS A 232 -8.94 -47.95 24.26
CA CYS A 232 -9.09 -48.25 25.68
C CYS A 232 -8.23 -49.46 26.06
N CYS A 233 -7.49 -49.33 27.16
CA CYS A 233 -6.80 -50.43 27.79
C CYS A 233 -7.81 -51.35 28.46
N LYS A 234 -7.85 -52.63 28.08
CA LYS A 234 -8.78 -53.61 28.64
C LYS A 234 -8.47 -53.98 30.09
N ASP A 235 -7.22 -53.86 30.52
CA ASP A 235 -6.80 -54.29 31.85
C ASP A 235 -7.06 -53.23 32.94
N CYS A 236 -6.90 -51.94 32.64
CA CYS A 236 -7.09 -50.85 33.62
C CYS A 236 -8.17 -49.83 33.24
N GLY A 237 -8.77 -49.92 32.04
CA GLY A 237 -9.84 -49.03 31.57
C GLY A 237 -9.39 -47.63 31.12
N THR A 238 -8.08 -47.36 31.05
CA THR A 238 -7.55 -46.05 30.62
C THR A 238 -7.85 -45.79 29.14
N ILE A 239 -8.37 -44.59 28.84
CA ILE A 239 -8.72 -44.16 27.48
C ILE A 239 -7.59 -43.31 26.89
N HIS A 240 -7.02 -43.78 25.79
CA HIS A 240 -6.05 -43.07 24.97
C HIS A 240 -6.75 -42.32 23.85
N ARG A 241 -6.36 -41.06 23.61
CA ARG A 241 -6.97 -40.18 22.61
C ARG A 241 -5.87 -39.50 21.80
N ALA A 242 -6.02 -39.50 20.48
CA ALA A 242 -5.16 -38.72 19.60
C ALA A 242 -5.21 -37.23 20.03
N PRO A 243 -4.11 -36.45 19.96
CA PRO A 243 -4.14 -35.02 20.24
C PRO A 243 -5.23 -34.28 19.46
N ALA A 244 -5.75 -33.19 20.04
CA ALA A 244 -6.68 -32.34 19.29
C ALA A 244 -5.92 -31.60 18.18
N PRO A 245 -6.56 -31.31 17.02
CA PRO A 245 -5.94 -30.46 16.01
C PRO A 245 -5.59 -29.10 16.62
N THR A 246 -4.43 -28.56 16.24
CA THR A 246 -4.05 -27.19 16.59
C THR A 246 -5.04 -26.22 15.94
N ARG A 247 -5.65 -25.36 16.75
CA ARG A 247 -6.61 -24.33 16.31
C ARG A 247 -6.11 -22.96 16.72
N ILE A 248 -6.62 -21.93 16.04
CA ILE A 248 -6.32 -20.54 16.42
C ILE A 248 -6.84 -20.26 17.84
N ILE A 249 -8.05 -20.73 18.16
CA ILE A 249 -8.63 -20.71 19.50
C ILE A 249 -9.44 -22.00 19.66
N ASP A 250 -9.52 -22.53 20.87
CA ASP A 250 -10.35 -23.68 21.19
C ASP A 250 -11.81 -23.46 20.76
N GLY A 251 -12.36 -24.43 20.03
CA GLY A 251 -13.73 -24.36 19.49
C GLY A 251 -13.91 -23.39 18.32
N ALA A 252 -12.84 -22.82 17.76
CA ALA A 252 -12.93 -21.95 16.58
C ALA A 252 -13.56 -22.70 15.38
N GLN A 253 -14.59 -22.09 14.78
CA GLN A 253 -15.27 -22.64 13.61
C GLN A 253 -14.54 -22.35 12.29
N TYR A 254 -13.53 -21.47 12.31
CA TYR A 254 -12.82 -21.02 11.12
C TYR A 254 -11.33 -21.29 11.30
N GLY A 255 -10.74 -21.94 10.31
CA GLY A 255 -9.32 -22.23 10.25
C GLY A 255 -8.48 -20.98 9.97
N PRO A 256 -7.16 -21.06 10.17
CA PRO A 256 -6.23 -19.95 10.01
C PRO A 256 -6.21 -19.35 8.59
N GLY A 257 -6.37 -20.15 7.54
CA GLY A 257 -6.40 -19.65 6.17
C GLY A 257 -7.64 -18.79 5.89
N PHE A 258 -8.80 -19.14 6.47
CA PHE A 258 -10.01 -18.32 6.38
C PHE A 258 -9.83 -16.96 7.09
N VAL A 259 -9.19 -16.97 8.26
CA VAL A 259 -8.89 -15.75 9.02
C VAL A 259 -7.87 -14.89 8.27
N ALA A 260 -6.79 -15.50 7.77
CA ALA A 260 -5.80 -14.85 6.92
C ALA A 260 -6.47 -14.18 5.70
N ARG A 261 -7.36 -14.90 5.01
CA ARG A 261 -8.09 -14.35 3.85
C ARG A 261 -8.95 -13.16 4.22
N THR A 262 -9.60 -13.20 5.38
CA THR A 262 -10.40 -12.08 5.92
C THR A 262 -9.54 -10.84 6.16
N VAL A 263 -8.35 -11.02 6.77
CA VAL A 263 -7.39 -9.94 7.06
C VAL A 263 -6.80 -9.37 5.76
N VAL A 264 -6.26 -10.21 4.89
CA VAL A 264 -5.66 -9.80 3.60
C VAL A 264 -6.68 -9.06 2.74
N SER A 265 -7.89 -9.61 2.59
CA SER A 265 -8.96 -8.96 1.82
C SER A 265 -9.36 -7.61 2.42
N LYS A 266 -9.33 -7.48 3.74
CA LYS A 266 -9.69 -6.22 4.42
C LYS A 266 -8.65 -5.13 4.17
N LEU A 267 -7.38 -5.50 4.17
CA LEU A 267 -6.26 -4.57 4.24
C LEU A 267 -5.62 -4.31 2.87
N LEU A 268 -5.16 -5.35 2.17
CA LEU A 268 -4.52 -5.20 0.85
C LEU A 268 -5.54 -4.94 -0.24
N ASP A 269 -6.63 -5.71 -0.26
CA ASP A 269 -7.68 -5.54 -1.28
C ASP A 269 -8.66 -4.40 -0.91
N CYS A 270 -8.47 -3.80 0.27
CA CYS A 270 -9.31 -2.72 0.80
C CYS A 270 -10.82 -3.06 0.80
N LEU A 271 -11.20 -4.33 1.00
CA LEU A 271 -12.59 -4.78 0.94
C LEU A 271 -13.29 -4.65 2.30
N PRO A 272 -14.40 -3.89 2.42
CA PRO A 272 -15.17 -3.84 3.65
C PRO A 272 -15.84 -5.19 3.94
N PHE A 273 -16.05 -5.52 5.22
CA PHE A 273 -16.55 -6.84 5.64
C PHE A 273 -17.89 -7.23 5.00
N TYR A 274 -18.81 -6.29 4.79
CA TYR A 274 -20.07 -6.58 4.11
C TYR A 274 -19.87 -7.03 2.66
N ARG A 275 -18.82 -6.52 1.99
CA ARG A 275 -18.48 -6.88 0.61
C ARG A 275 -17.81 -8.25 0.58
N GLN A 276 -16.94 -8.54 1.55
CA GLN A 276 -16.38 -9.88 1.73
C GLN A 276 -17.49 -10.92 1.97
N ALA A 277 -18.43 -10.63 2.87
CA ALA A 277 -19.59 -11.50 3.11
C ALA A 277 -20.41 -11.75 1.84
N LYS A 278 -20.62 -10.72 1.00
CA LYS A 278 -21.29 -10.87 -0.30
C LYS A 278 -20.49 -11.70 -1.30
N ILE A 279 -19.16 -11.61 -1.28
CA ILE A 279 -18.30 -12.45 -2.13
C ILE A 279 -18.51 -13.91 -1.75
N TRP A 280 -18.38 -14.24 -0.46
CA TRP A 280 -18.61 -15.60 0.03
C TRP A 280 -20.02 -16.13 -0.29
N ALA A 281 -21.05 -15.29 -0.18
CA ALA A 281 -22.42 -15.69 -0.47
C ALA A 281 -22.63 -16.09 -1.94
N ARG A 282 -21.84 -15.55 -2.89
CA ARG A 282 -21.90 -15.97 -4.30
C ARG A 282 -21.39 -17.40 -4.51
N ASP A 283 -20.50 -17.84 -3.64
CA ASP A 283 -19.99 -19.22 -3.59
C ASP A 283 -20.86 -20.12 -2.69
N GLY A 284 -22.07 -19.67 -2.31
CA GLY A 284 -22.99 -20.39 -1.43
C GLY A 284 -22.63 -20.33 0.06
N PHE A 285 -21.49 -19.75 0.43
CA PHE A 285 -21.05 -19.67 1.82
C PHE A 285 -21.53 -18.40 2.53
N HIS A 286 -22.49 -18.55 3.43
CA HIS A 286 -23.09 -17.43 4.13
C HIS A 286 -22.36 -17.13 5.44
N VAL A 287 -21.56 -16.05 5.48
CA VAL A 287 -20.90 -15.54 6.71
C VAL A 287 -21.38 -14.13 7.02
N SER A 288 -21.64 -13.84 8.30
CA SER A 288 -22.07 -12.50 8.69
C SER A 288 -20.88 -11.51 8.70
N PRO A 289 -21.10 -10.22 8.34
CA PRO A 289 -20.05 -9.21 8.44
C PRO A 289 -19.53 -9.02 9.87
N ALA A 290 -20.38 -9.22 10.88
CA ALA A 290 -19.99 -9.17 12.28
C ALA A 290 -18.99 -10.28 12.62
N THR A 291 -19.22 -11.50 12.14
CA THR A 291 -18.29 -12.61 12.33
C THR A 291 -16.93 -12.32 11.68
N LEU A 292 -16.90 -11.77 10.47
CA LEU A 292 -15.63 -11.38 9.83
C LEU A 292 -14.89 -10.30 10.64
N MET A 293 -15.62 -9.34 11.21
CA MET A 293 -15.06 -8.32 12.08
C MET A 293 -14.49 -8.91 13.39
N ASP A 294 -15.19 -9.86 14.00
CA ASP A 294 -14.73 -10.56 15.20
C ASP A 294 -13.44 -11.35 14.92
N LEU A 295 -13.39 -12.08 13.80
CA LEU A 295 -12.19 -12.79 13.36
C LEU A 295 -11.02 -11.84 13.10
N PHE A 296 -11.28 -10.69 12.47
CA PHE A 296 -10.26 -9.67 12.24
C PHE A 296 -9.69 -9.13 13.55
N HIS A 297 -10.53 -8.80 14.53
CA HIS A 297 -10.07 -8.30 15.83
C HIS A 297 -9.38 -9.37 16.67
N MET A 298 -9.85 -10.62 16.58
CA MET A 298 -9.20 -11.77 17.21
C MET A 298 -7.77 -11.96 16.67
N ALA A 299 -7.60 -11.93 15.35
CA ALA A 299 -6.28 -12.04 14.72
C ALA A 299 -5.33 -10.93 15.18
N ALA A 300 -5.84 -9.68 15.28
CA ALA A 300 -5.04 -8.56 15.79
C ALA A 300 -4.60 -8.77 17.24
N GLY A 301 -5.46 -9.35 18.09
CA GLY A 301 -5.13 -9.68 19.47
C GLY A 301 -4.01 -10.72 19.57
N ILE A 302 -4.11 -11.79 18.77
CA ILE A 302 -3.11 -12.88 18.73
C ILE A 302 -1.76 -12.39 18.22
N LEU A 303 -1.76 -11.52 17.20
CA LEU A 303 -0.53 -11.05 16.55
C LEU A 303 0.07 -9.80 17.20
N LYS A 304 -0.50 -9.30 18.30
CA LYS A 304 0.00 -8.14 19.03
C LYS A 304 1.46 -8.27 19.50
N PRO A 305 1.97 -9.45 19.92
CA PRO A 305 3.38 -9.61 20.28
C PRO A 305 4.34 -9.27 19.13
N LEU A 306 3.99 -9.65 17.89
CA LEU A 306 4.80 -9.32 16.71
C LEU A 306 4.85 -7.82 16.49
N HIS A 307 3.71 -7.12 16.60
CA HIS A 307 3.68 -5.66 16.50
C HIS A 307 4.56 -5.00 17.57
N GLY A 308 4.58 -5.54 18.80
CA GLY A 308 5.50 -5.09 19.86
C GLY A 308 6.98 -5.24 19.47
N ALA A 309 7.37 -6.38 18.88
CA ALA A 309 8.73 -6.60 18.38
C ALA A 309 9.07 -5.62 17.24
N MET A 310 8.14 -5.36 16.33
CA MET A 310 8.32 -4.37 15.25
C MET A 310 8.53 -2.95 15.79
N CYS A 311 7.81 -2.55 16.86
CA CYS A 311 8.03 -1.27 17.53
C CYS A 311 9.47 -1.14 18.06
N ALA A 312 10.01 -2.21 18.63
CA ALA A 312 11.39 -2.22 19.12
C ALA A 312 12.41 -2.06 17.98
N LEU A 313 12.19 -2.72 16.84
CA LEU A 313 13.05 -2.57 15.66
C LEU A 313 13.04 -1.15 15.10
N VAL A 314 11.86 -0.52 15.00
CA VAL A 314 11.75 0.89 14.59
C VAL A 314 12.54 1.79 15.54
N ALA A 315 12.40 1.59 16.86
CA ALA A 315 13.11 2.39 17.85
C ALA A 315 14.64 2.22 17.77
N GLN A 316 15.13 1.04 17.40
CA GLN A 316 16.56 0.74 17.27
C GLN A 316 17.16 1.13 15.92
N ALA A 317 16.33 1.35 14.89
CA ALA A 317 16.81 1.61 13.54
C ALA A 317 17.53 2.97 13.41
N ASP A 318 18.68 2.94 12.73
CA ASP A 318 19.49 4.11 12.38
C ASP A 318 18.77 5.10 11.46
N LEU A 319 17.84 4.64 10.63
CA LEU A 319 17.07 5.46 9.71
C LEU A 319 15.59 5.09 9.80
N VAL A 320 14.77 6.06 10.20
CA VAL A 320 13.32 5.91 10.27
C VAL A 320 12.66 6.95 9.39
N PHE A 321 11.69 6.53 8.61
CA PHE A 321 10.76 7.42 7.92
C PHE A 321 9.46 7.49 8.71
N ALA A 322 8.85 8.67 8.81
CA ALA A 322 7.55 8.77 9.44
C ALA A 322 6.64 9.77 8.72
N ASP A 323 5.34 9.48 8.74
CA ASP A 323 4.28 10.35 8.23
C ASP A 323 2.96 9.90 8.87
N GLU A 324 1.89 10.64 8.63
CA GLU A 324 0.58 10.27 9.14
C GLU A 324 -0.57 10.64 8.20
N THR A 325 -1.67 9.89 8.34
CA THR A 325 -2.89 10.19 7.60
C THR A 325 -4.13 10.05 8.45
N THR A 326 -5.18 10.76 8.06
CA THR A 326 -6.45 10.75 8.81
C THR A 326 -7.26 9.49 8.53
N LEU A 327 -7.95 9.03 9.57
CA LEU A 327 -8.93 7.96 9.52
C LEU A 327 -10.10 8.30 10.45
N LYS A 328 -11.31 8.42 9.89
CA LYS A 328 -12.51 8.80 10.66
C LYS A 328 -12.88 7.69 11.63
N LEU A 329 -13.36 8.07 12.82
CA LEU A 329 -14.06 7.14 13.70
C LEU A 329 -15.55 7.10 13.35
N GLN A 330 -16.24 6.05 13.78
CA GLN A 330 -17.69 5.91 13.60
C GLN A 330 -18.45 7.05 14.32
N ASP A 331 -17.93 7.48 15.47
CA ASP A 331 -18.27 8.78 16.04
C ASP A 331 -17.70 9.88 15.12
N ARG A 332 -18.54 10.36 14.20
CA ARG A 332 -18.16 11.27 13.11
C ARG A 332 -17.57 12.61 13.58
N LYS A 333 -17.68 12.94 14.86
CA LYS A 333 -17.05 14.13 15.46
C LYS A 333 -15.56 13.93 15.72
N LYS A 334 -15.08 12.68 15.76
CA LYS A 334 -13.69 12.33 16.08
C LYS A 334 -12.94 11.88 14.83
N VAL A 335 -11.73 12.39 14.67
CA VAL A 335 -10.80 12.01 13.60
C VAL A 335 -9.59 11.37 14.25
N GLY A 336 -9.33 10.12 13.91
CA GLY A 336 -8.11 9.42 14.28
C GLY A 336 -7.02 9.61 13.24
N PHE A 337 -5.81 9.23 13.62
CA PHE A 337 -4.62 9.31 12.80
C PHE A 337 -3.94 7.94 12.77
N VAL A 338 -3.63 7.48 11.57
CA VAL A 338 -2.75 6.33 11.34
C VAL A 338 -1.38 6.90 11.01
N TRP A 339 -0.46 6.71 11.94
CA TRP A 339 0.95 7.06 11.81
C TRP A 339 1.68 5.89 11.19
N THR A 340 2.63 6.15 10.30
CA THR A 340 3.56 5.14 9.81
C THR A 340 4.96 5.44 10.31
N PHE A 341 5.70 4.40 10.65
CA PHE A 341 7.13 4.44 10.95
C PHE A 341 7.79 3.30 10.18
N ILE A 342 8.76 3.61 9.34
CA ILE A 342 9.33 2.65 8.39
C ILE A 342 10.84 2.63 8.57
N CYS A 343 11.40 1.43 8.67
CA CYS A 343 12.84 1.19 8.56
C CYS A 343 13.11 0.08 7.53
N GLY A 344 14.39 -0.29 7.36
CA GLY A 344 14.79 -1.34 6.40
C GLY A 344 14.11 -2.69 6.65
N GLU A 345 13.77 -2.99 7.90
CA GLU A 345 13.19 -4.27 8.31
C GLU A 345 11.66 -4.28 8.37
N VAL A 346 11.02 -3.16 8.75
CA VAL A 346 9.57 -3.16 9.01
C VAL A 346 8.87 -1.90 8.52
N THR A 347 7.61 -2.08 8.07
CA THR A 347 6.64 -1.00 7.87
C THR A 347 5.63 -1.08 9.01
N LEU A 348 5.77 -0.18 9.98
CA LEU A 348 4.92 -0.14 11.17
C LEU A 348 3.83 0.92 11.00
N TYR A 349 2.64 0.61 11.53
CA TYR A 349 1.57 1.56 11.75
C TYR A 349 1.19 1.64 13.22
N GLN A 350 0.85 2.85 13.65
CA GLN A 350 0.30 3.14 14.97
C GLN A 350 -0.96 3.99 14.82
N PHE A 351 -2.05 3.57 15.48
CA PHE A 351 -3.28 4.37 15.54
C PHE A 351 -3.29 5.24 16.78
N ALA A 352 -3.72 6.49 16.62
CA ALA A 352 -3.99 7.42 17.70
C ALA A 352 -5.27 8.22 17.46
N THR A 353 -5.95 8.63 18.52
CA THR A 353 -7.16 9.47 18.46
C THR A 353 -6.86 10.96 18.28
N GLY A 354 -5.57 11.34 18.20
CA GLY A 354 -5.12 12.71 17.94
C GLY A 354 -3.84 12.75 17.10
N ARG A 355 -3.53 13.95 16.59
CA ARG A 355 -2.32 14.22 15.81
C ARG A 355 -1.15 14.75 16.66
N SER A 356 -1.26 14.77 17.98
CA SER A 356 -0.24 15.40 18.83
C SER A 356 1.10 14.67 18.73
N GLY A 357 2.19 15.36 19.12
CA GLY A 357 3.53 14.78 19.21
C GLY A 357 3.68 13.63 20.22
N LYS A 358 2.60 13.26 20.93
CA LYS A 358 2.57 12.09 21.81
C LYS A 358 2.88 10.80 21.06
N THR A 359 2.33 10.59 19.85
CA THR A 359 2.56 9.32 19.13
C THR A 359 4.02 9.15 18.72
N PRO A 360 4.71 10.14 18.10
CA PRO A 360 6.15 10.05 17.91
C PRO A 360 6.94 9.82 19.21
N VAL A 361 6.58 10.49 20.31
CA VAL A 361 7.27 10.30 21.61
C VAL A 361 7.08 8.88 22.15
N ASP A 362 5.86 8.34 22.12
CA ASP A 362 5.59 6.98 22.58
C ASP A 362 6.32 5.93 21.71
N MET A 363 6.51 6.22 20.41
CA MET A 363 7.14 5.31 19.45
C MET A 363 8.67 5.37 19.42
N LEU A 364 9.23 6.59 19.47
CA LEU A 364 10.67 6.83 19.26
C LEU A 364 11.37 7.27 20.54
N GLY A 365 10.67 7.84 21.53
CA GLY A 365 11.21 8.16 22.86
C GLY A 365 12.57 8.86 22.84
N GLU A 366 13.57 8.15 23.37
CA GLU A 366 14.98 8.57 23.47
C GLU A 366 15.88 7.91 22.41
N SER A 367 15.30 7.34 21.35
CA SER A 367 16.08 6.71 20.28
C SER A 367 16.94 7.71 19.50
N SER A 368 18.02 7.20 18.93
CA SER A 368 18.99 7.93 18.11
C SER A 368 18.85 7.57 16.62
N GLY A 369 19.71 8.14 15.78
CA GLY A 369 19.67 7.95 14.32
C GLY A 369 18.93 9.06 13.59
N PHE A 370 18.55 8.83 12.34
CA PHE A 370 17.90 9.81 11.48
C PHE A 370 16.38 9.61 11.44
N LEU A 371 15.64 10.71 11.38
CA LEU A 371 14.20 10.72 11.17
C LEU A 371 13.85 11.55 9.93
N VAL A 372 13.39 10.88 8.87
CA VAL A 372 12.95 11.52 7.62
C VAL A 372 11.45 11.82 7.71
N VAL A 373 11.11 13.10 7.78
CA VAL A 373 9.73 13.59 7.98
C VAL A 373 9.46 14.84 7.13
N ASP A 374 8.19 15.22 7.05
CA ASP A 374 7.80 16.53 6.52
C ASP A 374 8.14 17.67 7.51
N GLY A 375 7.56 18.86 7.31
CA GLY A 375 7.77 20.01 8.18
C GLY A 375 6.87 20.06 9.41
N TYR A 376 6.19 18.98 9.78
CA TYR A 376 5.26 18.97 10.91
C TYR A 376 5.98 19.11 12.25
N SER A 377 5.46 19.96 13.14
CA SER A 377 6.07 20.23 14.45
C SER A 377 5.85 19.12 15.48
N GLY A 378 4.93 18.17 15.21
CA GLY A 378 4.66 17.05 16.12
C GLY A 378 5.88 16.15 16.36
N TYR A 379 6.86 16.16 15.45
CA TYR A 379 8.11 15.42 15.58
C TYR A 379 9.20 16.13 16.38
N ASN A 380 9.02 17.41 16.76
CA ASN A 380 10.10 18.19 17.37
C ASN A 380 10.61 17.58 18.70
N HIS A 381 9.75 16.94 19.48
CA HIS A 381 10.11 16.34 20.77
C HIS A 381 11.00 15.09 20.67
N VAL A 382 11.05 14.46 19.50
CA VAL A 382 11.93 13.31 19.23
C VAL A 382 13.17 13.71 18.41
N CYS A 383 13.28 14.99 18.04
CA CYS A 383 14.35 15.54 17.22
C CYS A 383 15.14 16.63 17.96
N THR A 384 15.64 16.31 19.16
CA THR A 384 16.55 17.17 19.94
C THR A 384 18.01 16.79 19.67
N PRO A 385 19.00 17.64 20.03
CA PRO A 385 20.42 17.35 19.79
C PRO A 385 20.89 15.99 20.29
N ASP A 386 20.35 15.52 21.43
CA ASP A 386 20.72 14.23 22.05
C ASP A 386 19.86 13.04 21.58
N LYS A 387 18.95 13.24 20.61
CA LYS A 387 18.01 12.21 20.11
C LYS A 387 18.19 12.00 18.60
N ARG A 388 17.09 11.87 17.85
CA ARG A 388 17.14 11.68 16.40
C ARG A 388 17.48 12.97 15.68
N VAL A 389 18.27 12.85 14.62
CA VAL A 389 18.57 13.95 13.70
C VAL A 389 17.46 14.02 12.65
N ARG A 390 16.75 15.15 12.60
CA ARG A 390 15.69 15.38 11.62
C ARG A 390 16.28 15.60 10.22
N ALA A 391 15.77 14.87 9.24
CA ALA A 391 15.94 15.11 7.82
C ALA A 391 14.60 15.53 7.19
N GLY A 392 14.63 16.58 6.37
CA GLY A 392 13.44 17.17 5.76
C GLY A 392 13.12 16.56 4.39
N CYS A 393 11.84 16.48 4.05
CA CYS A 393 11.39 15.95 2.76
C CYS A 393 11.40 17.00 1.63
N ASN A 394 12.34 16.87 0.67
CA ASN A 394 12.41 17.76 -0.50
C ASN A 394 11.21 17.62 -1.44
N ALA A 395 10.54 16.46 -1.49
CA ALA A 395 9.32 16.30 -2.28
C ALA A 395 8.17 17.17 -1.74
N HIS A 396 8.02 17.28 -0.41
CA HIS A 396 7.06 18.18 0.23
C HIS A 396 7.39 19.65 -0.03
N ALA A 397 8.66 20.03 0.04
CA ALA A 397 9.11 21.38 -0.28
C ALA A 397 8.81 21.75 -1.73
N ARG A 398 9.19 20.89 -2.70
CA ARG A 398 8.90 21.07 -4.12
C ARG A 398 7.40 21.19 -4.39
N ARG A 399 6.57 20.32 -3.80
CA ARG A 399 5.11 20.28 -4.05
C ARG A 399 4.43 21.63 -3.79
N LYS A 400 4.99 22.47 -2.90
CA LYS A 400 4.45 23.81 -2.62
C LYS A 400 4.68 24.82 -3.74
N PHE A 401 5.66 24.59 -4.61
CA PHE A 401 5.93 25.42 -5.80
C PHE A 401 5.22 24.90 -7.06
N VAL A 402 4.64 23.69 -7.02
CA VAL A 402 3.98 23.06 -8.17
C VAL A 402 2.56 23.64 -8.36
N GLY A 403 2.20 23.90 -9.61
CA GLY A 403 0.86 24.38 -9.99
C GLY A 403 0.68 25.89 -9.85
N ASP A 404 1.75 26.62 -9.54
CA ASP A 404 1.79 28.07 -9.60
C ASP A 404 2.20 28.53 -11.02
N ASP A 405 1.58 29.60 -11.49
CA ASP A 405 1.87 30.16 -12.81
C ASP A 405 3.10 31.08 -12.82
N ASP A 406 3.60 31.46 -11.65
CA ASP A 406 4.80 32.26 -11.47
C ASP A 406 6.03 31.60 -12.13
N ALA A 407 6.74 32.38 -12.95
CA ALA A 407 7.90 31.89 -13.69
C ALA A 407 9.05 31.47 -12.76
N GLY A 408 9.22 32.13 -11.61
CA GLY A 408 10.23 31.78 -10.62
C GLY A 408 9.89 30.48 -9.89
N ALA A 409 8.62 30.26 -9.54
CA ALA A 409 8.16 28.98 -8.99
C ALA A 409 8.43 27.81 -9.97
N LYS A 410 8.20 28.01 -11.27
CA LYS A 410 8.54 27.03 -12.32
C LYS A 410 10.05 26.73 -12.36
N GLN A 411 10.90 27.76 -12.29
CA GLN A 411 12.36 27.59 -12.23
C GLN A 411 12.81 26.82 -10.98
N VAL A 412 12.17 27.04 -9.82
CA VAL A 412 12.45 26.26 -8.61
C VAL A 412 12.12 24.78 -8.83
N VAL A 413 10.96 24.49 -9.42
CA VAL A 413 10.54 23.10 -9.73
C VAL A 413 11.53 22.42 -10.69
N ASP A 414 12.05 23.13 -11.69
CA ASP A 414 13.03 22.60 -12.63
C ASP A 414 14.38 22.30 -11.95
N LYS A 415 14.84 23.19 -11.05
CA LYS A 415 16.08 22.96 -10.30
C LYS A 415 16.02 21.73 -9.40
N TYR A 416 14.87 21.49 -8.79
CA TYR A 416 14.67 20.27 -8.01
C TYR A 416 14.81 18.99 -8.85
N ARG A 417 14.59 19.03 -10.17
CA ARG A 417 14.75 17.86 -11.05
C ARG A 417 16.16 17.28 -10.96
N VAL A 418 17.17 18.14 -10.83
CA VAL A 418 18.59 17.76 -10.67
C VAL A 418 18.79 16.84 -9.47
N VAL A 419 18.08 17.11 -8.35
CA VAL A 419 18.20 16.30 -7.13
C VAL A 419 17.84 14.84 -7.39
N TRP A 420 16.69 14.56 -8.03
CA TRP A 420 16.30 13.18 -8.34
C TRP A 420 17.01 12.58 -9.56
N GLU A 421 17.52 13.41 -10.48
CA GLU A 421 18.41 12.93 -11.53
C GLU A 421 19.69 12.33 -10.94
N VAL A 422 20.29 12.99 -9.94
CA VAL A 422 21.47 12.47 -9.22
C VAL A 422 21.18 11.14 -8.54
N GLU A 423 20.07 11.04 -7.78
CA GLU A 423 19.70 9.79 -7.10
C GLU A 423 19.46 8.64 -8.10
N ARG A 424 18.77 8.93 -9.21
CA ARG A 424 18.46 7.92 -10.24
C ARG A 424 19.74 7.44 -10.92
N GLU A 425 20.62 8.36 -11.32
CA GLU A 425 21.89 8.02 -11.95
C GLU A 425 22.80 7.21 -11.01
N ALA A 426 22.80 7.51 -9.70
CA ALA A 426 23.57 6.74 -8.73
C ALA A 426 23.11 5.28 -8.63
N VAL A 427 21.79 5.04 -8.72
CA VAL A 427 21.22 3.69 -8.79
C VAL A 427 21.60 3.01 -10.11
N GLU A 428 21.42 3.69 -11.24
CA GLU A 428 21.76 3.18 -12.59
C GLU A 428 23.24 2.78 -12.70
N ARG A 429 24.13 3.52 -12.03
CA ARG A 429 25.58 3.27 -11.98
C ARG A 429 26.00 2.27 -10.90
N GLY A 430 25.08 1.77 -10.07
CA GLY A 430 25.39 0.84 -8.97
C GLY A 430 26.24 1.45 -7.85
N ILE A 431 26.23 2.78 -7.69
CA ILE A 431 27.02 3.49 -6.68
C ILE A 431 26.15 4.12 -5.58
N ALA A 432 24.84 3.89 -5.60
CA ALA A 432 23.92 4.35 -4.56
C ALA A 432 24.41 3.89 -3.17
N GLY A 433 24.38 4.79 -2.19
CA GLY A 433 24.88 4.50 -0.83
C GLY A 433 26.39 4.62 -0.63
N THR A 434 27.18 4.96 -1.66
CA THR A 434 28.64 5.08 -1.56
C THR A 434 29.13 6.53 -1.43
N GLU A 435 30.41 6.73 -1.08
CA GLU A 435 31.02 8.08 -1.07
C GLU A 435 31.01 8.71 -2.48
N ALA A 436 31.07 7.91 -3.54
CA ALA A 436 30.95 8.42 -4.91
C ALA A 436 29.56 9.02 -5.18
N HIS A 437 28.50 8.42 -4.64
CA HIS A 437 27.15 9.00 -4.68
C HIS A 437 27.09 10.31 -3.86
N LEU A 438 27.73 10.35 -2.68
CA LEU A 438 27.78 11.56 -1.87
C LEU A 438 28.53 12.70 -2.59
N ALA A 439 29.62 12.38 -3.29
CA ALA A 439 30.34 13.33 -4.13
C ALA A 439 29.45 13.89 -5.26
N MET A 440 28.66 13.05 -5.94
CA MET A 440 27.68 13.52 -6.94
C MET A 440 26.62 14.44 -6.33
N ARG A 441 26.12 14.14 -5.13
CA ARG A 441 25.19 15.02 -4.41
C ARG A 441 25.82 16.39 -4.13
N ARG A 442 27.09 16.41 -3.70
CA ARG A 442 27.84 17.66 -3.44
C ARG A 442 28.11 18.45 -4.72
N ASP A 443 28.40 17.79 -5.82
CA ASP A 443 28.72 18.43 -7.12
C ASP A 443 27.48 18.98 -7.83
N ARG A 444 26.33 18.28 -7.76
CA ARG A 444 25.14 18.60 -8.57
C ARG A 444 23.92 18.98 -7.74
N SER A 445 23.56 18.20 -6.74
CA SER A 445 22.36 18.45 -5.92
C SER A 445 22.52 19.69 -5.03
N ARG A 446 23.71 19.89 -4.45
CA ARG A 446 24.00 21.04 -3.58
C ARG A 446 23.89 22.38 -4.33
N PRO A 447 24.56 22.61 -5.48
CA PRO A 447 24.41 23.88 -6.21
C PRO A 447 22.97 24.14 -6.67
N ALA A 448 22.22 23.10 -7.03
CA ALA A 448 20.81 23.23 -7.40
C ALA A 448 19.96 23.73 -6.23
N LEU A 449 20.15 23.17 -5.02
CA LEU A 449 19.45 23.59 -3.81
C LEU A 449 19.87 24.97 -3.32
N GLU A 450 21.15 25.31 -3.41
CA GLU A 450 21.67 26.65 -3.08
C GLU A 450 21.11 27.71 -4.03
N ALA A 451 20.96 27.40 -5.31
CA ALA A 451 20.30 28.29 -6.26
C ALA A 451 18.81 28.51 -5.93
N ILE A 452 18.10 27.48 -5.46
CA ILE A 452 16.73 27.63 -4.95
C ILE A 452 16.71 28.49 -3.69
N LYS A 453 17.63 28.26 -2.74
CA LYS A 453 17.74 29.04 -1.50
C LYS A 453 17.98 30.52 -1.78
N LYS A 454 18.93 30.82 -2.66
CA LYS A 454 19.20 32.18 -3.10
C LYS A 454 17.96 32.83 -3.70
N TRP A 455 17.25 32.13 -4.60
CA TRP A 455 16.03 32.66 -5.19
C TRP A 455 14.95 32.96 -4.13
N CYS A 456 14.74 32.04 -3.19
CA CYS A 456 13.80 32.22 -2.07
C CYS A 456 14.17 33.43 -1.19
N ASP A 457 15.45 33.63 -0.90
CA ASP A 457 15.92 34.77 -0.09
C ASP A 457 15.74 36.10 -0.82
N ASP A 458 16.09 36.15 -2.11
CA ASP A 458 15.99 37.36 -2.94
C ASP A 458 14.52 37.78 -3.15
N HIS A 459 13.58 36.83 -3.14
CA HIS A 459 12.18 37.06 -3.49
C HIS A 459 11.20 37.00 -2.30
N GLY A 460 11.67 36.71 -1.08
CA GLY A 460 10.80 36.57 0.09
C GLY A 460 9.97 37.82 0.42
N GLY A 461 10.51 39.02 0.16
CA GLY A 461 9.80 40.28 0.37
C GLY A 461 8.84 40.68 -0.77
N ARG A 462 8.89 39.98 -1.91
CA ARG A 462 8.08 40.29 -3.10
C ARG A 462 6.68 39.69 -3.05
N TYR A 463 6.52 38.57 -2.34
CA TYR A 463 5.25 37.84 -2.24
C TYR A 463 4.63 38.01 -0.85
N GLY A 464 3.31 38.20 -0.79
CA GLY A 464 2.61 38.24 0.48
C GLY A 464 2.72 36.89 1.23
N PRO A 465 2.85 36.86 2.58
CA PRO A 465 2.98 35.61 3.35
C PRO A 465 1.81 34.63 3.19
N LYS A 466 0.66 35.11 2.72
CA LYS A 466 -0.55 34.30 2.50
C LYS A 466 -0.67 33.78 1.05
N GLU A 467 0.09 34.35 0.12
CA GLU A 467 0.12 33.92 -1.27
C GLU A 467 0.74 32.52 -1.39
N PRO A 468 0.37 31.73 -2.41
CA PRO A 468 0.92 30.39 -2.61
C PRO A 468 2.45 30.37 -2.67
N VAL A 469 3.07 31.21 -3.50
CA VAL A 469 4.54 31.35 -3.59
C VAL A 469 5.15 31.82 -2.27
N GLY A 470 4.55 32.82 -1.61
CA GLY A 470 5.02 33.31 -0.31
C GLY A 470 5.02 32.22 0.79
N LYS A 471 4.00 31.37 0.82
CA LYS A 471 3.95 30.19 1.71
C LYS A 471 5.00 29.14 1.34
N ALA A 472 5.26 28.93 0.06
CA ALA A 472 6.26 27.99 -0.43
C ALA A 472 7.68 28.44 -0.03
N ILE A 473 8.00 29.72 -0.25
CA ILE A 473 9.26 30.35 0.19
C ILE A 473 9.42 30.23 1.71
N THR A 474 8.40 30.63 2.48
CA THR A 474 8.44 30.57 3.95
C THR A 474 8.70 29.14 4.44
N TYR A 475 8.03 28.15 3.85
CA TYR A 475 8.28 26.75 4.18
C TYR A 475 9.71 26.32 3.83
N PHE A 476 10.17 26.60 2.61
CA PHE A 476 11.50 26.21 2.16
C PHE A 476 12.59 26.79 3.06
N VAL A 477 12.52 28.10 3.34
CA VAL A 477 13.50 28.80 4.18
C VAL A 477 13.50 28.23 5.60
N ASN A 478 12.33 28.01 6.20
CA ASN A 478 12.23 27.45 7.56
C ASN A 478 12.71 26.00 7.64
N GLN A 479 12.60 25.23 6.56
CA GLN A 479 13.01 23.82 6.52
C GLN A 479 14.43 23.61 5.98
N TRP A 480 15.09 24.66 5.50
CA TRP A 480 16.42 24.59 4.88
C TRP A 480 17.44 23.75 5.68
N PRO A 481 17.62 23.92 7.00
CA PRO A 481 18.59 23.14 7.78
C PRO A 481 18.32 21.63 7.80
N TYR A 482 17.09 21.21 7.50
CA TYR A 482 16.69 19.80 7.43
C TYR A 482 16.70 19.28 6.00
N LEU A 483 16.35 20.11 5.01
CA LEU A 483 16.27 19.73 3.60
C LEU A 483 17.63 19.40 2.98
N ILE A 484 18.72 19.97 3.49
CA ILE A 484 20.08 19.76 2.97
C ILE A 484 20.81 18.56 3.59
N ARG A 485 20.24 17.90 4.61
CA ARG A 485 20.96 16.87 5.40
C ARG A 485 21.42 15.67 4.57
N PHE A 486 20.67 15.30 3.54
CA PHE A 486 21.05 14.22 2.63
C PHE A 486 22.32 14.51 1.82
N LEU A 487 22.76 15.78 1.74
CA LEU A 487 24.01 16.18 1.07
C LEU A 487 25.25 15.88 1.92
N ASP A 488 25.06 15.58 3.20
CA ASP A 488 26.14 15.36 4.17
C ASP A 488 26.26 13.89 4.56
N ASP A 489 25.18 13.09 4.45
CA ASP A 489 25.16 11.66 4.74
C ASP A 489 24.39 10.89 3.66
N VAL A 490 25.05 9.90 3.04
CA VAL A 490 24.50 9.11 1.93
C VAL A 490 23.34 8.20 2.34
N ARG A 491 23.25 7.84 3.63
CA ARG A 491 22.17 7.00 4.19
C ARG A 491 20.83 7.73 4.19
N ILE A 492 20.85 9.06 4.28
CA ILE A 492 19.64 9.89 4.27
C ILE A 492 19.19 10.07 2.81
N PRO A 493 17.96 9.73 2.45
CA PRO A 493 17.39 10.06 1.14
C PRO A 493 16.91 11.52 1.09
N PRO A 494 16.76 12.11 -0.10
CA PRO A 494 16.28 13.48 -0.24
C PRO A 494 14.79 13.67 0.11
N ASP A 495 13.99 12.60 0.17
CA ASP A 495 12.56 12.69 0.41
C ASP A 495 11.97 11.54 1.24
N ASN A 496 10.72 11.74 1.64
CA ASN A 496 9.89 10.83 2.43
C ASN A 496 8.82 10.13 1.57
N ASN A 497 9.04 9.96 0.26
CA ASN A 497 8.04 9.35 -0.63
C ASN A 497 7.75 7.89 -0.24
N LEU A 498 8.67 7.22 0.49
CA LEU A 498 8.44 5.89 1.03
C LEU A 498 7.22 5.86 1.96
N SER A 499 7.15 6.76 2.96
CA SER A 499 6.01 6.86 3.88
C SER A 499 4.71 7.19 3.16
N GLU A 500 4.77 8.13 2.21
CA GLU A 500 3.59 8.48 1.40
C GLU A 500 3.08 7.27 0.61
N ARG A 501 3.97 6.48 -0.01
CA ARG A 501 3.60 5.27 -0.75
C ARG A 501 2.92 4.24 0.15
N MET A 502 3.45 3.99 1.33
CA MET A 502 2.87 3.04 2.28
C MET A 502 1.49 3.50 2.79
N LEU A 503 1.34 4.80 3.11
CA LEU A 503 0.05 5.37 3.51
C LEU A 503 -1.01 5.41 2.40
N ARG A 504 -0.65 5.25 1.12
CA ARG A 504 -1.65 5.18 0.03
C ARG A 504 -2.63 4.04 0.22
N LEU A 505 -2.20 2.90 0.80
CA LEU A 505 -3.09 1.79 1.05
C LEU A 505 -4.17 2.15 2.09
N ILE A 506 -3.78 2.85 3.16
CA ILE A 506 -4.73 3.41 4.14
C ILE A 506 -5.66 4.44 3.48
N ALA A 507 -5.11 5.28 2.58
CA ALA A 507 -5.87 6.28 1.85
C ALA A 507 -6.91 5.66 0.89
N LEU A 508 -6.61 4.52 0.29
CA LEU A 508 -7.55 3.73 -0.51
C LEU A 508 -8.60 3.06 0.39
N GLY A 509 -8.13 2.41 1.47
CA GLY A 509 -8.98 1.74 2.46
C GLY A 509 -10.06 2.67 3.02
N ARG A 510 -9.69 3.89 3.47
CA ARG A 510 -10.65 4.86 4.01
C ARG A 510 -11.71 5.30 3.00
N LYS A 511 -11.46 5.22 1.69
CA LYS A 511 -12.50 5.46 0.66
C LYS A 511 -13.51 4.31 0.60
N ASN A 512 -13.06 3.08 0.86
CA ASN A 512 -13.88 1.88 0.75
C ASN A 512 -14.68 1.55 2.03
N TYR A 513 -14.09 1.71 3.22
CA TYR A 513 -14.75 1.39 4.50
C TYR A 513 -15.12 2.62 5.34
N LEU A 514 -14.77 3.84 4.91
CA LEU A 514 -15.20 5.14 5.43
C LEU A 514 -14.76 5.52 6.86
N PHE A 515 -14.75 4.58 7.80
CA PHE A 515 -14.41 4.82 9.20
C PHE A 515 -13.90 3.53 9.89
N VAL A 516 -13.31 3.70 11.07
CA VAL A 516 -13.09 2.64 12.06
C VAL A 516 -14.06 2.79 13.22
N GLY A 517 -14.47 1.67 13.85
CA GLY A 517 -15.52 1.69 14.88
C GLY A 517 -15.16 2.58 16.07
N ASN A 518 -14.08 2.23 16.76
CA ASN A 518 -13.58 2.91 17.95
C ASN A 518 -12.04 2.89 17.97
N GLU A 519 -11.43 3.40 19.04
CA GLU A 519 -9.98 3.45 19.20
C GLU A 519 -9.32 2.05 19.15
N THR A 520 -9.87 1.08 19.88
CA THR A 520 -9.37 -0.31 19.87
C THR A 520 -9.45 -0.92 18.46
N ALA A 521 -10.52 -0.66 17.72
CA ALA A 521 -10.64 -1.11 16.33
C ALA A 521 -9.59 -0.47 15.41
N GLY A 522 -9.25 0.80 15.65
CA GLY A 522 -8.17 1.50 14.96
C GLY A 522 -6.79 0.91 15.29
N GLN A 523 -6.53 0.59 16.57
CA GLN A 523 -5.31 -0.07 17.02
C GLN A 523 -5.17 -1.47 16.40
N ASN A 524 -6.24 -2.27 16.41
CA ASN A 524 -6.25 -3.60 15.79
C ASN A 524 -5.99 -3.53 14.29
N LEU A 525 -6.52 -2.51 13.61
CA LEU A 525 -6.22 -2.25 12.20
C LEU A 525 -4.73 -1.93 11.99
N ALA A 526 -4.14 -1.10 12.85
CA ALA A 526 -2.73 -0.74 12.76
C ALA A 526 -1.80 -1.94 12.99
N VAL A 527 -2.12 -2.80 13.96
CA VAL A 527 -1.38 -4.06 14.24
C VAL A 527 -1.34 -4.93 12.98
N LEU A 528 -2.51 -5.27 12.43
CA LEU A 528 -2.57 -6.17 11.27
C LEU A 528 -2.01 -5.53 10.01
N MET A 529 -2.21 -4.21 9.82
CA MET A 529 -1.64 -3.51 8.66
C MET A 529 -0.11 -3.52 8.70
N SER A 530 0.49 -3.35 9.88
CA SER A 530 1.95 -3.39 10.04
C SER A 530 2.51 -4.73 9.55
N ILE A 531 1.91 -5.83 10.00
CA ILE A 531 2.35 -7.18 9.66
C ILE A 531 2.18 -7.45 8.15
N VAL A 532 1.00 -7.15 7.62
CA VAL A 532 0.68 -7.43 6.21
C VAL A 532 1.51 -6.57 5.25
N THR A 533 1.76 -5.31 5.58
CA THR A 533 2.63 -4.46 4.74
C THR A 533 4.11 -4.81 4.88
N THR A 534 4.55 -5.31 6.04
CA THR A 534 5.90 -5.85 6.20
C THR A 534 6.08 -7.14 5.41
N CYS A 535 5.05 -7.98 5.27
CA CYS A 535 5.09 -9.10 4.31
C CYS A 535 5.32 -8.60 2.88
N VAL A 536 4.61 -7.57 2.45
CA VAL A 536 4.79 -6.95 1.12
C VAL A 536 6.20 -6.37 0.96
N GLN A 537 6.75 -5.73 1.98
CA GLN A 537 8.11 -5.19 1.98
C GLN A 537 9.18 -6.26 1.73
N HIS A 538 8.99 -7.47 2.27
CA HIS A 538 9.92 -8.60 2.13
C HIS A 538 9.57 -9.58 1.02
N ASP A 539 8.59 -9.25 0.18
CA ASP A 539 8.10 -10.13 -0.88
C ASP A 539 7.70 -11.52 -0.32
N VAL A 540 6.87 -11.50 0.72
CA VAL A 540 6.27 -12.65 1.39
C VAL A 540 4.78 -12.65 1.10
N ASP A 541 4.22 -13.79 0.69
CA ASP A 541 2.76 -13.93 0.54
C ASP A 541 2.09 -13.78 1.92
N PRO A 542 1.31 -12.70 2.15
CA PRO A 542 0.67 -12.46 3.43
C PRO A 542 -0.41 -13.50 3.76
N GLN A 543 -1.00 -14.15 2.75
CA GLN A 543 -1.97 -15.23 2.96
C GLN A 543 -1.28 -16.46 3.55
N ALA A 544 -0.20 -16.95 2.92
CA ALA A 544 0.58 -18.07 3.44
C ALA A 544 1.16 -17.77 4.83
N TYR A 545 1.80 -16.61 4.99
CA TYR A 545 2.39 -16.17 6.25
C TYR A 545 1.38 -16.16 7.41
N LEU A 546 0.22 -15.48 7.23
CA LEU A 546 -0.77 -15.39 8.30
C LEU A 546 -1.41 -16.76 8.61
N THR A 547 -1.57 -17.63 7.61
CA THR A 547 -2.11 -18.98 7.80
C THR A 547 -1.23 -19.81 8.74
N ASP A 548 0.09 -19.67 8.64
CA ASP A 548 1.04 -20.34 9.52
C ASP A 548 1.20 -19.63 10.87
N VAL A 549 1.50 -18.33 10.85
CA VAL A 549 1.90 -17.57 12.05
C VAL A 549 0.76 -17.43 13.06
N LEU A 550 -0.51 -17.39 12.64
CA LEU A 550 -1.66 -17.38 13.56
C LEU A 550 -1.73 -18.64 14.46
N LEU A 551 -1.21 -19.78 13.99
CA LEU A 551 -1.08 -20.98 14.80
C LEU A 551 0.23 -20.96 15.59
N ARG A 552 1.35 -20.66 14.91
CA ARG A 552 2.70 -20.77 15.46
C ARG A 552 2.96 -19.82 16.62
N VAL A 553 2.45 -18.58 16.56
CA VAL A 553 2.70 -17.55 17.59
C VAL A 553 2.21 -17.94 18.98
N GLN A 554 1.23 -18.86 19.07
CA GLN A 554 0.65 -19.26 20.35
C GLN A 554 1.54 -20.21 21.14
N THR A 555 2.41 -20.96 20.47
CA THR A 555 3.33 -21.92 21.08
C THR A 555 4.79 -21.47 20.99
N HIS A 556 5.07 -20.41 20.23
CA HIS A 556 6.42 -19.87 20.05
C HIS A 556 6.92 -19.16 21.31
N PRO A 557 8.21 -19.27 21.67
CA PRO A 557 8.78 -18.57 22.82
C PRO A 557 8.59 -17.06 22.72
N ALA A 558 8.06 -16.43 23.77
CA ALA A 558 7.85 -14.98 23.81
C ALA A 558 9.16 -14.18 23.66
N SER A 559 10.28 -14.75 24.07
CA SER A 559 11.62 -14.17 23.91
C SER A 559 12.14 -14.16 22.47
N ASP A 560 11.54 -14.94 21.57
CA ASP A 560 12.03 -15.15 20.21
C ASP A 560 11.00 -14.77 19.13
N VAL A 561 10.01 -13.94 19.48
CA VAL A 561 8.95 -13.49 18.55
C VAL A 561 9.50 -12.83 17.28
N ARG A 562 10.74 -12.32 17.31
CA ARG A 562 11.45 -11.78 16.14
C ARG A 562 11.61 -12.82 15.02
N ALA A 563 11.81 -14.10 15.36
CA ALA A 563 11.93 -15.20 14.40
C ALA A 563 10.62 -15.46 13.62
N LEU A 564 9.50 -14.93 14.10
CA LEU A 564 8.21 -15.01 13.41
C LEU A 564 7.94 -13.81 12.49
N LEU A 565 8.79 -12.78 12.46
CA LEU A 565 8.58 -11.67 11.53
C LEU A 565 8.76 -12.12 10.06
N PRO A 566 8.16 -11.41 9.08
CA PRO A 566 8.08 -11.90 7.71
C PRO A 566 9.41 -12.25 7.05
N ASP A 567 10.46 -11.48 7.31
CA ASP A 567 11.82 -11.73 6.82
C ASP A 567 12.41 -13.03 7.38
N ALA A 568 12.42 -13.19 8.71
CA ALA A 568 12.93 -14.39 9.36
C ALA A 568 12.09 -15.63 9.02
N TRP A 569 10.78 -15.46 8.89
CA TRP A 569 9.86 -16.52 8.44
C TRP A 569 10.20 -17.00 7.03
N LYS A 570 10.52 -16.08 6.12
CA LYS A 570 10.92 -16.40 4.74
C LYS A 570 12.21 -17.20 4.70
N GLU A 571 13.21 -16.78 5.47
CA GLU A 571 14.50 -17.47 5.57
C GLU A 571 14.36 -18.89 6.15
N ALA A 572 13.57 -19.03 7.22
CA ALA A 572 13.29 -20.34 7.82
C ALA A 572 12.58 -21.27 6.83
N ARG A 573 11.63 -20.73 6.05
CA ARG A 573 10.89 -21.50 5.04
C ARG A 573 11.76 -21.98 3.90
N ALA A 574 12.64 -21.12 3.39
CA ALA A 574 13.62 -21.49 2.37
C ALA A 574 14.56 -22.59 2.88
N SER A 575 15.07 -22.46 4.11
CA SER A 575 15.97 -23.46 4.71
C SER A 575 15.29 -24.84 4.87
N GLU A 576 14.02 -24.86 5.27
CA GLU A 576 13.25 -26.11 5.39
C GLU A 576 12.95 -26.75 4.01
N GLU A 577 12.76 -25.96 2.96
CA GLU A 577 12.56 -26.46 1.58
C GLU A 577 13.86 -27.04 1.00
N GLU A 578 14.99 -26.38 1.24
CA GLU A 578 16.31 -26.91 0.90
C GLU A 578 16.59 -28.23 1.63
N ALA A 579 16.27 -28.31 2.92
CA ALA A 579 16.44 -29.54 3.70
C ALA A 579 15.50 -30.67 3.26
N ALA A 580 14.32 -30.37 2.72
CA ALA A 580 13.37 -31.37 2.22
C ALA A 580 13.72 -31.88 0.80
N THR A 581 14.57 -31.15 0.08
CA THR A 581 15.01 -31.50 -1.28
C THR A 581 16.42 -32.11 -1.34
N ALA A 582 17.20 -31.98 -0.26
CA ALA A 582 18.44 -32.71 0.00
C ALA A 582 18.15 -34.12 0.54
#